data_AF-A0A379S026-F1
#
_entry.id   AF-A0A379S026-F1
#
_cell.length_a   1.000
_cell.length_b   1.000
_cell.length_c   1.000
_cell.angle_alpha   90.00
_cell.angle_beta   90.00
_cell.angle_gamma   90.00
#
_symmetry.space_group_name_H-M   'P 1'
#
loop_
_entity.id
_entity.type
_entity.pdbx_description
1 polymer ?
#
loop_
_entity_poly.entity_id
_entity_poly.type
_entity_poly.pdbx_seq_one_letter_code
_entity_poly.pdbx_strand_id
1 'polypeptide(L)'
;MEPDGEIQGLMPEWMLKAKQKGAYDSVELTEGTEEWKVSSGTPVGFMGCMESPGEGNNLLDKEWFVHLEVLSTDPNMPGFLANPENVEGGKRSILVPKGKALFTRQDATGGSVFTATSARLSAQCRLRRESTTPVGDESQKWWYKVSGSGWLPQSDVEEVSQYDLLKLGFQALEESSGGDVMNSPYESWIPQTFGTISRIAEQGADYQYGLVPQFYRDLIAEMDSDRDGKVTGEEIRQAMAVRDPLVKDVVNRLVVKHHSEWCGGRSTGRWEGFYKDLDSLEVKYCEKWQADLEWMSKVPPFDKDEAVWHFHPVVFLAELNITDEMDISWLTVPFGQLTFNSEGNDKEESIYFSRRPHVPNNNGVVVGISGVTFGRGLDLGQQSRAYINSLFLELEKDAEPLSDSLKEWLLGSVGKQGALALAYCNEINNKVPKNEQLLTRKQQHFLFKAVYKHQYEVTKRVLANGVDIDDVRITADLDYFEQKIQDVLVDLTFRGDNAPRTRRYFIKDLNESRQAFINNLSNTHWRTAFGVPRERFDARKDYL
;
A
#
# COMPACT_ATOMS: atom_id res chain seq x y z
N MET A 1 39.15 -12.87 2.00
CA MET A 1 38.47 -11.81 1.24
C MET A 1 38.42 -12.33 -0.18
N GLU A 2 37.22 -12.54 -0.71
CA GLU A 2 37.06 -12.69 -2.16
C GLU A 2 37.56 -11.39 -2.83
N PRO A 3 38.18 -11.44 -4.02
CA PRO A 3 38.58 -10.24 -4.75
C PRO A 3 37.37 -9.32 -5.00
N ASP A 4 37.61 -8.00 -5.10
CA ASP A 4 36.60 -7.06 -5.56
C ASP A 4 35.99 -7.55 -6.88
N GLY A 5 34.67 -7.73 -6.91
CA GLY A 5 33.92 -8.19 -8.08
C GLY A 5 33.53 -9.68 -8.10
N GLU A 6 34.04 -10.52 -7.19
CA GLU A 6 33.74 -11.97 -7.16
C GLU A 6 32.90 -12.39 -5.94
N ILE A 7 31.81 -11.67 -5.63
CA ILE A 7 30.96 -12.05 -4.50
C ILE A 7 29.97 -13.14 -4.91
N GLN A 8 30.48 -14.35 -5.16
CA GLN A 8 29.66 -15.45 -5.68
C GLN A 8 28.53 -15.85 -4.71
N GLY A 9 28.77 -15.69 -3.41
CA GLY A 9 27.76 -15.94 -2.38
C GLY A 9 26.55 -14.99 -2.42
N LEU A 10 26.63 -13.87 -3.15
CA LEU A 10 25.55 -12.89 -3.29
C LEU A 10 24.86 -12.92 -4.66
N MET A 11 25.30 -13.80 -5.58
CA MET A 11 24.63 -13.93 -6.87
C MET A 11 23.19 -14.44 -6.70
N PRO A 12 22.18 -13.75 -7.28
CA PRO A 12 20.83 -14.26 -7.39
C PRO A 12 20.79 -15.63 -8.10
N GLU A 13 19.75 -16.41 -7.81
CA GLU A 13 19.59 -17.77 -8.35
C GLU A 13 19.65 -17.82 -9.88
N TRP A 14 19.04 -16.83 -10.57
CA TRP A 14 19.04 -16.78 -12.03
C TRP A 14 20.46 -16.54 -12.60
N MET A 15 21.27 -15.69 -11.96
CA MET A 15 22.66 -15.46 -12.37
C MET A 15 23.51 -16.72 -12.17
N LEU A 16 23.28 -17.47 -11.08
CA LEU A 16 23.96 -18.75 -10.84
C LEU A 16 23.62 -19.79 -11.92
N LYS A 17 22.37 -19.84 -12.39
CA LYS A 17 21.95 -20.74 -13.48
C LYS A 17 22.60 -20.33 -14.81
N ALA A 18 22.60 -19.05 -15.15
CA ALA A 18 23.30 -18.54 -16.33
C ALA A 18 24.79 -18.89 -16.31
N LYS A 19 25.44 -18.67 -15.15
CA LYS A 19 26.83 -19.04 -14.89
C LYS A 19 27.11 -20.53 -15.14
N GLN A 20 26.24 -21.42 -14.63
CA GLN A 20 26.36 -22.87 -14.81
C GLN A 20 26.24 -23.30 -16.28
N LYS A 21 25.43 -22.59 -17.06
CA LYS A 21 25.29 -22.80 -18.51
C LYS A 21 26.46 -22.23 -19.32
N GLY A 22 27.31 -21.42 -18.69
CA GLY A 22 28.37 -20.69 -19.38
C GLY A 22 27.84 -19.51 -20.21
N ALA A 23 26.64 -19.02 -19.93
CA ALA A 23 26.05 -17.86 -20.57
C ALA A 23 26.51 -16.59 -19.85
N TYR A 24 27.30 -15.77 -20.55
CA TYR A 24 27.80 -14.48 -20.11
C TYR A 24 27.76 -13.51 -21.28
N ASP A 25 27.48 -12.24 -21.01
CA ASP A 25 27.43 -11.16 -22.01
C ASP A 25 26.53 -11.50 -23.21
N SER A 26 25.47 -12.27 -22.98
CA SER A 26 24.53 -12.76 -23.98
C SER A 26 23.08 -12.56 -23.53
N VAL A 27 22.18 -12.45 -24.52
CA VAL A 27 20.74 -12.51 -24.29
C VAL A 27 20.32 -13.97 -24.29
N GLU A 28 19.74 -14.43 -23.19
CA GLU A 28 19.26 -15.80 -23.03
C GLU A 28 17.73 -15.83 -22.98
N LEU A 29 17.11 -16.47 -23.98
CA LEU A 29 15.67 -16.68 -23.99
C LEU A 29 15.35 -17.97 -23.22
N THR A 30 14.59 -17.85 -22.13
CA THR A 30 14.25 -19.01 -21.29
C THR A 30 13.00 -19.76 -21.75
N GLU A 31 12.29 -19.24 -22.75
CA GLU A 31 11.02 -19.80 -23.27
C GLU A 31 9.97 -20.08 -22.16
N GLY A 32 10.05 -19.37 -21.03
CA GLY A 32 9.19 -19.60 -19.86
C GLY A 32 9.51 -20.89 -19.08
N THR A 33 10.58 -21.60 -19.43
CA THR A 33 11.03 -22.83 -18.73
C THR A 33 11.81 -22.54 -17.45
N GLU A 34 12.35 -21.33 -17.33
CA GLU A 34 13.05 -20.86 -16.15
C GLU A 34 12.28 -19.71 -15.51
N GLU A 35 11.45 -20.05 -14.52
CA GLU A 35 10.82 -19.07 -13.65
C GLU A 35 11.78 -18.74 -12.50
N TRP A 36 11.98 -17.45 -12.24
CA TRP A 36 12.69 -16.99 -11.07
C TRP A 36 11.72 -16.32 -10.10
N LYS A 37 11.57 -16.95 -8.94
CA LYS A 37 10.69 -16.47 -7.88
C LYS A 37 11.43 -15.44 -7.04
N VAL A 38 10.96 -14.20 -7.09
CA VAL A 38 11.47 -13.11 -6.26
C VAL A 38 10.57 -12.95 -5.04
N SER A 39 11.17 -12.84 -3.86
CA SER A 39 10.48 -12.42 -2.64
C SER A 39 11.07 -11.10 -2.15
N SER A 40 10.31 -10.33 -1.36
CA SER A 40 10.84 -9.09 -0.76
C SER A 40 12.15 -9.36 0.01
N GLY A 41 13.18 -8.56 -0.26
CA GLY A 41 14.53 -8.73 0.28
C GLY A 41 15.42 -9.72 -0.48
N THR A 42 14.92 -10.41 -1.50
CA THR A 42 15.74 -11.27 -2.37
C THR A 42 16.63 -10.41 -3.26
N PRO A 43 17.95 -10.64 -3.32
CA PRO A 43 18.82 -9.96 -4.28
C PRO A 43 18.36 -10.27 -5.70
N VAL A 44 18.18 -9.21 -6.51
CA VAL A 44 17.72 -9.35 -7.89
C VAL A 44 18.82 -9.22 -8.94
N GLY A 45 19.95 -8.65 -8.54
CA GLY A 45 21.12 -8.40 -9.37
C GLY A 45 22.11 -7.55 -8.59
N PHE A 46 23.16 -7.13 -9.27
CA PHE A 46 24.11 -6.14 -8.75
C PHE A 46 23.84 -4.77 -9.35
N MET A 47 24.29 -3.72 -8.67
CA MET A 47 24.28 -2.38 -9.23
C MET A 47 25.22 -2.34 -10.44
N GLY A 48 24.75 -1.83 -11.58
CA GLY A 48 25.56 -1.67 -12.77
C GLY A 48 26.62 -0.59 -12.55
N CYS A 49 27.76 -0.71 -13.23
CA CYS A 49 28.79 0.32 -13.31
C CYS A 49 28.96 0.70 -14.77
N MET A 50 28.51 1.91 -15.13
CA MET A 50 28.78 2.49 -16.43
C MET A 50 30.08 3.28 -16.35
N GLU A 51 30.99 3.03 -17.29
CA GLU A 51 32.27 3.69 -17.38
C GLU A 51 32.34 4.46 -18.70
N SER A 52 32.50 5.78 -18.66
CA SER A 52 32.61 6.63 -19.85
C SER A 52 33.92 7.42 -19.85
N PRO A 53 34.42 7.87 -21.02
CA PRO A 53 35.53 8.81 -21.09
C PRO A 53 35.23 10.06 -20.25
N GLY A 54 36.16 10.45 -19.39
CA GLY A 54 35.99 11.64 -18.52
C GLY A 54 36.58 12.91 -19.15
N GLU A 55 36.22 14.06 -18.57
CA GLU A 55 36.71 15.37 -19.02
C GLU A 55 37.94 15.89 -18.23
N GLY A 56 38.80 16.62 -18.94
CA GLY A 56 39.94 17.35 -18.35
C GLY A 56 41.00 16.43 -17.75
N ASN A 57 41.24 16.55 -16.44
CA ASN A 57 42.20 15.71 -15.72
C ASN A 57 41.60 14.39 -15.22
N ASN A 58 40.28 14.21 -15.32
CA ASN A 58 39.65 12.94 -15.00
C ASN A 58 39.53 12.09 -16.28
N LEU A 59 40.28 11.00 -16.36
CA LEU A 59 40.30 10.16 -17.56
C LEU A 59 39.09 9.24 -17.68
N LEU A 60 38.35 9.03 -16.58
CA LEU A 60 37.30 8.03 -16.47
C LEU A 60 36.18 8.53 -15.55
N ASP A 61 34.97 8.60 -16.08
CA ASP A 61 33.77 8.81 -15.28
C ASP A 61 33.11 7.45 -15.01
N LYS A 62 32.65 7.27 -13.76
CA LYS A 62 31.95 6.06 -13.33
C LYS A 62 30.62 6.42 -12.71
N GLU A 63 29.56 5.82 -13.23
CA GLU A 63 28.22 5.94 -12.67
C GLU A 63 27.70 4.58 -12.24
N TRP A 64 27.19 4.51 -11.01
CA TRP A 64 26.61 3.29 -10.47
C TRP A 64 25.10 3.44 -10.34
N PHE A 65 24.36 2.63 -11.08
CA PHE A 65 22.90 2.73 -11.10
C PHE A 65 22.24 1.39 -11.40
N VAL A 66 20.92 1.36 -11.21
CA VAL A 66 20.05 0.27 -11.64
C VAL A 66 19.06 0.86 -12.63
N HIS A 67 19.01 0.29 -13.83
CA HIS A 67 18.03 0.64 -14.84
C HIS A 67 16.86 -0.34 -14.78
N LEU A 68 15.63 0.17 -14.77
CA LEU A 68 14.42 -0.64 -14.76
C LEU A 68 13.48 -0.12 -15.83
N GLU A 69 13.05 -1.00 -16.73
CA GLU A 69 12.08 -0.68 -17.76
C GLU A 69 10.93 -1.67 -17.74
N VAL A 70 9.76 -1.17 -18.11
CA VAL A 70 8.60 -1.98 -18.44
C VAL A 70 8.18 -1.58 -19.85
N LEU A 71 8.13 -2.57 -20.72
CA LEU A 71 7.94 -2.40 -22.16
C LEU A 71 6.79 -3.25 -22.66
N SER A 72 6.10 -2.79 -23.70
CA SER A 72 5.07 -3.58 -24.38
C SER A 72 5.04 -3.31 -25.88
N THR A 73 4.84 -4.36 -26.67
CA THR A 73 4.60 -4.28 -28.12
C THR A 73 3.11 -4.39 -28.47
N ASP A 74 2.22 -4.35 -27.47
CA ASP A 74 0.77 -4.47 -27.68
C ASP A 74 0.25 -3.31 -28.55
N PRO A 75 -0.30 -3.61 -29.75
CA PRO A 75 -0.81 -2.58 -30.65
C PRO A 75 -2.08 -1.90 -30.11
N ASN A 76 -2.76 -2.48 -29.13
CA ASN A 76 -4.00 -1.97 -28.54
C ASN A 76 -3.79 -1.42 -27.12
N MET A 77 -2.62 -0.84 -26.82
CA MET A 77 -2.34 -0.27 -25.50
C MET A 77 -3.41 0.70 -24.98
N PRO A 78 -3.95 1.65 -25.78
CA PRO A 78 -5.04 2.51 -25.31
C PRO A 78 -6.28 1.72 -24.88
N GLY A 79 -6.58 0.61 -25.57
CA GLY A 79 -7.66 -0.30 -25.21
C GLY A 79 -7.36 -1.07 -23.93
N PHE A 80 -6.13 -1.59 -23.75
CA PHE A 80 -5.69 -2.24 -22.53
C PHE A 80 -5.88 -1.34 -21.30
N LEU A 81 -5.45 -0.07 -21.37
CA LEU A 81 -5.60 0.89 -20.27
C LEU A 81 -7.06 1.16 -19.90
N ALA A 82 -7.99 1.02 -20.85
CA ALA A 82 -9.42 1.26 -20.64
C ALA A 82 -10.14 0.07 -19.98
N ASN A 83 -9.50 -1.09 -19.82
CA ASN A 83 -10.07 -2.30 -19.21
C ASN A 83 -11.46 -2.69 -19.78
N PRO A 84 -11.61 -2.90 -21.10
CA PRO A 84 -12.91 -3.12 -21.73
C PRO A 84 -13.64 -4.37 -21.24
N GLU A 85 -12.88 -5.38 -20.80
CA GLU A 85 -13.41 -6.63 -20.27
C GLU A 85 -13.84 -6.54 -18.79
N ASN A 86 -13.70 -5.35 -18.17
CA ASN A 86 -14.02 -5.10 -16.76
C ASN A 86 -13.30 -6.08 -15.82
N VAL A 87 -12.01 -6.35 -16.07
CA VAL A 87 -11.21 -7.19 -15.19
C VAL A 87 -11.19 -6.57 -13.80
N GLU A 88 -11.53 -7.38 -12.80
CA GLU A 88 -11.56 -6.96 -11.41
C GLU A 88 -10.28 -7.39 -10.69
N GLY A 89 -9.79 -6.53 -9.80
CA GLY A 89 -8.67 -6.82 -8.91
C GLY A 89 -8.99 -6.52 -7.46
N GLY A 90 -8.08 -6.90 -6.57
CA GLY A 90 -8.27 -6.80 -5.12
C GLY A 90 -8.25 -5.36 -4.56
N LYS A 91 -7.62 -4.40 -5.25
CA LYS A 91 -7.62 -2.99 -4.84
C LYS A 91 -8.76 -2.23 -5.48
N ARG A 92 -9.29 -1.26 -4.73
CA ARG A 92 -10.28 -0.28 -5.21
C ARG A 92 -9.80 1.13 -4.91
N SER A 93 -10.10 2.05 -5.81
CA SER A 93 -9.88 3.47 -5.59
C SER A 93 -11.20 4.23 -5.65
N ILE A 94 -11.28 5.33 -4.93
CA ILE A 94 -12.40 6.26 -4.93
C ILE A 94 -11.97 7.47 -5.76
N LEU A 95 -12.67 7.65 -6.90
CA LEU A 95 -12.56 8.84 -7.72
C LEU A 95 -13.66 9.81 -7.36
N VAL A 96 -13.26 11.06 -7.17
CA VAL A 96 -14.16 12.11 -6.73
C VAL A 96 -14.06 13.28 -7.70
N PRO A 97 -15.14 13.62 -8.42
CA PRO A 97 -15.16 14.77 -9.30
C PRO A 97 -15.00 16.10 -8.55
N LYS A 98 -14.41 17.10 -9.21
CA LYS A 98 -14.40 18.48 -8.72
C LYS A 98 -15.83 19.00 -8.51
N GLY A 99 -15.98 19.86 -7.50
CA GLY A 99 -17.20 20.62 -7.25
C GLY A 99 -18.26 19.89 -6.44
N LYS A 100 -18.02 18.63 -6.03
CA LYS A 100 -18.92 17.88 -5.15
C LYS A 100 -19.04 18.56 -3.78
N ALA A 101 -20.27 18.68 -3.27
CA ALA A 101 -20.54 19.35 -2.00
C ALA A 101 -20.08 18.48 -0.83
N LEU A 102 -19.23 19.02 0.03
CA LEU A 102 -18.66 18.26 1.15
C LEU A 102 -19.60 18.24 2.34
N PHE A 103 -19.57 17.14 3.07
CA PHE A 103 -20.29 16.95 4.32
C PHE A 103 -19.30 16.88 5.48
N THR A 104 -19.72 17.30 6.67
CA THR A 104 -19.00 16.99 7.92
C THR A 104 -19.72 15.86 8.62
N ARG A 105 -18.93 14.96 9.21
CA ARG A 105 -19.43 13.87 10.04
C ARG A 105 -19.51 14.32 11.49
N GLN A 106 -20.64 14.04 12.13
CA GLN A 106 -20.82 14.09 13.57
C GLN A 106 -21.30 12.73 14.04
N ASP A 107 -20.62 12.18 15.04
CA ASP A 107 -21.05 10.92 15.65
C ASP A 107 -22.02 11.22 16.79
N ALA A 108 -23.21 10.60 16.74
CA ALA A 108 -24.26 10.76 17.74
C ALA A 108 -24.74 9.39 18.25
N THR A 109 -25.51 9.40 19.33
CA THR A 109 -26.18 8.20 19.86
C THR A 109 -27.29 7.74 18.91
N GLY A 110 -26.90 6.95 17.91
CA GLY A 110 -27.78 6.43 16.83
C GLY A 110 -26.98 6.01 15.60
N GLY A 111 -25.86 6.69 15.32
CA GLY A 111 -25.02 6.46 14.16
C GLY A 111 -24.27 7.73 13.77
N SER A 112 -23.55 7.68 12.64
CA SER A 112 -22.90 8.85 12.06
C SER A 112 -23.90 9.69 11.27
N VAL A 113 -24.00 10.97 11.62
CA VAL A 113 -24.82 11.96 10.90
C VAL A 113 -23.91 12.81 10.02
N PHE A 114 -24.30 12.97 8.76
CA PHE A 114 -23.56 13.76 7.77
C PHE A 114 -24.32 15.04 7.44
N THR A 115 -23.73 16.19 7.74
CA THR A 115 -24.35 17.50 7.51
C THR A 115 -23.68 18.18 6.34
N ALA A 116 -24.49 18.62 5.36
CA ALA A 116 -23.99 19.34 4.19
C ALA A 116 -23.30 20.64 4.63
N THR A 117 -22.16 20.93 4.02
CA THR A 117 -21.46 22.20 4.21
C THR A 117 -21.62 23.08 2.99
N SER A 118 -21.25 24.37 3.10
CA SER A 118 -21.10 25.25 1.94
C SER A 118 -19.82 24.95 1.14
N ALA A 119 -18.91 24.15 1.68
CA ALA A 119 -17.66 23.81 1.02
C ALA A 119 -17.90 22.79 -0.10
N ARG A 120 -17.13 22.93 -1.18
CA ARG A 120 -17.10 22.01 -2.30
C ARG A 120 -15.68 21.52 -2.51
N LEU A 121 -15.54 20.31 -3.00
CA LEU A 121 -14.23 19.78 -3.38
C LEU A 121 -13.64 20.65 -4.50
N SER A 122 -12.48 21.25 -4.26
CA SER A 122 -11.88 22.22 -5.17
C SER A 122 -11.21 21.58 -6.40
N ALA A 123 -10.87 20.29 -6.30
CA ALA A 123 -10.17 19.52 -7.32
C ALA A 123 -10.79 18.14 -7.48
N GLN A 124 -10.57 17.49 -8.63
CA GLN A 124 -10.73 16.04 -8.68
C GLN A 124 -9.69 15.38 -7.76
N CYS A 125 -10.05 14.33 -7.04
CA CYS A 125 -9.08 13.54 -6.30
C CYS A 125 -9.29 12.03 -6.51
N ARG A 126 -8.20 11.28 -6.35
CA ARG A 126 -8.14 9.83 -6.37
C ARG A 126 -7.55 9.35 -5.06
N LEU A 127 -8.28 8.51 -4.34
CA LEU A 127 -7.86 7.99 -3.04
C LEU A 127 -8.00 6.47 -3.04
N ARG A 128 -7.06 5.76 -2.42
CA ARG A 128 -7.26 4.34 -2.14
C ARG A 128 -8.48 4.16 -1.25
N ARG A 129 -9.37 3.21 -1.57
CA ARG A 129 -10.62 3.01 -0.84
C ARG A 129 -10.37 2.82 0.66
N GLU A 130 -9.32 2.09 1.02
CA GLU A 130 -8.97 1.80 2.42
C GLU A 130 -8.58 3.07 3.18
N SER A 131 -7.98 4.06 2.50
CA SER A 131 -7.58 5.34 3.07
C SER A 131 -8.76 6.30 3.31
N THR A 132 -9.92 6.05 2.67
CA THR A 132 -11.11 6.89 2.82
C THR A 132 -11.96 6.55 4.06
N THR A 133 -11.57 5.53 4.83
CA THR A 133 -12.28 5.07 6.03
C THR A 133 -13.81 4.94 5.83
N PRO A 134 -14.28 4.07 4.90
CA PRO A 134 -15.70 3.99 4.56
C PRO A 134 -16.58 3.72 5.78
N VAL A 135 -17.65 4.49 5.94
CA VAL A 135 -18.61 4.34 7.04
C VAL A 135 -20.03 4.24 6.51
N GLY A 136 -20.79 3.28 7.01
CA GLY A 136 -22.23 3.18 6.74
C GLY A 136 -23.03 4.08 7.69
N ASP A 137 -24.00 4.81 7.15
CA ASP A 137 -25.02 5.49 7.96
C ASP A 137 -26.11 4.51 8.47
N GLU A 138 -27.08 5.03 9.23
CA GLU A 138 -28.20 4.23 9.75
C GLU A 138 -29.03 3.55 8.64
N SER A 139 -29.00 4.09 7.43
CA SER A 139 -29.67 3.55 6.23
C SER A 139 -28.78 2.61 5.42
N GLN A 140 -27.61 2.22 5.94
CA GLN A 140 -26.61 1.39 5.26
C GLN A 140 -26.04 1.99 3.97
N LYS A 141 -26.11 3.32 3.79
CA LYS A 141 -25.42 4.00 2.69
C LYS A 141 -23.99 4.31 3.09
N TRP A 142 -23.06 4.08 2.17
CA TRP A 142 -21.64 4.32 2.42
C TRP A 142 -21.26 5.79 2.26
N TRP A 143 -20.35 6.22 3.12
CA TRP A 143 -19.74 7.54 3.13
C TRP A 143 -18.23 7.42 3.16
N TYR A 144 -17.56 8.24 2.37
CA TYR A 144 -16.12 8.20 2.13
C TYR A 144 -15.50 9.52 2.58
N LYS A 145 -14.43 9.45 3.37
CA LYS A 145 -13.66 10.63 3.77
C LYS A 145 -12.70 11.00 2.64
N VAL A 146 -12.91 12.18 2.06
CA VAL A 146 -12.20 12.60 0.83
C VAL A 146 -11.27 13.79 1.04
N SER A 147 -11.41 14.50 2.16
CA SER A 147 -10.52 15.58 2.59
C SER A 147 -10.59 15.75 4.11
N GLY A 148 -9.66 16.49 4.73
CA GLY A 148 -9.48 16.66 6.17
C GLY A 148 -10.68 16.32 7.06
N SER A 149 -11.75 17.09 6.99
CA SER A 149 -13.05 16.80 7.64
C SER A 149 -14.21 16.56 6.66
N GLY A 150 -13.92 16.53 5.35
CA GLY A 150 -14.90 16.44 4.27
C GLY A 150 -15.23 15.00 3.88
N TRP A 151 -16.53 14.72 3.82
CA TRP A 151 -17.11 13.43 3.46
C TRP A 151 -18.01 13.56 2.24
N LEU A 152 -18.13 12.47 1.48
CA LEU A 152 -19.08 12.34 0.38
C LEU A 152 -19.86 11.02 0.47
N PRO A 153 -21.14 11.04 0.08
CA PRO A 153 -21.93 9.82 -0.01
C PRO A 153 -21.45 8.98 -1.21
N GLN A 154 -21.73 7.68 -1.17
CA GLN A 154 -21.45 6.74 -2.26
C GLN A 154 -21.99 7.19 -3.62
N SER A 155 -23.13 7.89 -3.64
CA SER A 155 -23.71 8.42 -4.88
C SER A 155 -22.91 9.54 -5.54
N ASP A 156 -21.97 10.15 -4.83
CA ASP A 156 -21.15 11.27 -5.32
C ASP A 156 -19.70 10.89 -5.64
N VAL A 157 -19.35 9.62 -5.47
CA VAL A 157 -18.03 9.09 -5.80
C VAL A 157 -18.15 7.92 -6.77
N GLU A 158 -17.09 7.65 -7.51
CA GLU A 158 -16.97 6.46 -8.34
C GLU A 158 -15.92 5.54 -7.73
N GLU A 159 -16.32 4.31 -7.40
CA GLU A 159 -15.38 3.27 -6.99
C GLU A 159 -14.85 2.57 -8.24
N VAL A 160 -13.54 2.62 -8.45
CA VAL A 160 -12.86 2.11 -9.65
C VAL A 160 -11.95 0.94 -9.32
N SER A 161 -11.86 0.00 -10.26
CA SER A 161 -10.99 -1.17 -10.19
C SER A 161 -9.52 -0.76 -10.31
N GLN A 162 -8.62 -1.52 -9.70
CA GLN A 162 -7.17 -1.34 -9.86
C GLN A 162 -6.69 -1.45 -11.31
N TYR A 163 -7.46 -2.15 -12.16
CA TYR A 163 -7.15 -2.34 -13.57
C TYR A 163 -7.79 -1.29 -14.49
N ASP A 164 -8.64 -0.39 -13.96
CA ASP A 164 -9.20 0.73 -14.72
C ASP A 164 -8.14 1.84 -14.89
N LEU A 165 -6.99 1.50 -15.48
CA LEU A 165 -5.79 2.34 -15.51
C LEU A 165 -6.05 3.72 -16.11
N LEU A 166 -6.87 3.80 -17.15
CA LEU A 166 -7.29 5.08 -17.74
C LEU A 166 -8.03 5.97 -16.73
N LYS A 167 -8.92 5.40 -15.92
CA LYS A 167 -9.61 6.13 -14.83
C LYS A 167 -8.66 6.46 -13.68
N LEU A 168 -7.65 5.62 -13.46
CA LEU A 168 -6.55 5.88 -12.52
C LEU A 168 -5.54 6.90 -13.04
N GLY A 169 -5.73 7.45 -14.24
CA GLY A 169 -4.96 8.56 -14.80
C GLY A 169 -3.85 8.15 -15.76
N PHE A 170 -3.72 6.87 -16.11
CA PHE A 170 -2.78 6.43 -17.15
C PHE A 170 -3.21 6.89 -18.53
N GLN A 171 -2.24 7.30 -19.34
CA GLN A 171 -2.50 7.85 -20.66
C GLN A 171 -1.50 7.33 -21.67
N ALA A 172 -2.03 6.83 -22.79
CA ALA A 172 -1.23 6.43 -23.93
C ALA A 172 -0.92 7.65 -24.81
N LEU A 173 0.37 7.88 -25.09
CA LEU A 173 0.86 8.87 -26.04
C LEU A 173 1.72 8.18 -27.07
N GLU A 174 1.51 8.46 -28.36
CA GLU A 174 2.37 7.93 -29.42
C GLU A 174 3.28 9.04 -29.94
N GLU A 175 4.56 8.75 -29.98
CA GLU A 175 5.56 9.60 -30.61
C GLU A 175 5.34 9.61 -32.13
N SER A 176 5.28 10.81 -32.71
CA SER A 176 5.21 11.01 -34.16
C SER A 176 6.62 11.34 -34.70
N SER A 177 7.58 10.44 -34.47
CA SER A 177 8.99 10.66 -34.86
C SER A 177 9.29 10.18 -36.27
N GLY A 178 10.30 10.79 -36.89
CA GLY A 178 11.01 10.22 -38.03
C GLY A 178 12.02 9.12 -37.63
N GLY A 179 12.04 8.74 -36.35
CA GLY A 179 12.94 7.74 -35.78
C GLY A 179 14.29 8.27 -35.30
N ASP A 180 14.66 9.54 -35.45
CA ASP A 180 15.94 10.03 -34.90
C ASP A 180 15.89 10.12 -33.37
N VAL A 181 16.77 9.37 -32.69
CA VAL A 181 16.81 9.28 -31.22
C VAL A 181 17.10 10.65 -30.60
N MET A 182 17.87 11.50 -31.27
CA MET A 182 18.16 12.85 -30.78
C MET A 182 16.96 13.78 -30.85
N ASN A 183 15.93 13.45 -31.65
CA ASN A 183 14.73 14.27 -31.76
C ASN A 183 13.68 13.91 -30.71
N SER A 184 13.76 12.74 -30.08
CA SER A 184 12.74 12.29 -29.11
C SER A 184 12.43 13.29 -27.97
N PRO A 185 13.41 14.00 -27.36
CA PRO A 185 13.14 15.07 -26.40
C PRO A 185 12.40 16.30 -26.98
N TYR A 186 12.45 16.50 -28.30
CA TYR A 186 11.96 17.69 -28.99
C TYR A 186 10.60 17.47 -29.67
N GLU A 187 9.92 16.38 -29.33
CA GLU A 187 8.78 15.87 -30.09
C GLU A 187 7.42 16.11 -29.45
N SER A 188 6.37 15.91 -30.27
CA SER A 188 4.99 16.35 -30.00
C SER A 188 4.39 15.78 -28.71
N TRP A 189 4.91 14.67 -28.19
CA TRP A 189 4.47 14.06 -26.94
C TRP A 189 4.78 14.94 -25.71
N ILE A 190 5.84 15.76 -25.74
CA ILE A 190 6.17 16.68 -24.62
C ILE A 190 5.15 17.83 -24.53
N PRO A 191 4.89 18.62 -25.59
CA PRO A 191 3.80 19.60 -25.57
C PRO A 191 2.43 19.00 -25.26
N GLN A 192 2.13 17.79 -25.73
CA GLN A 192 0.88 17.08 -25.41
C GLN A 192 0.79 16.68 -23.93
N THR A 193 1.91 16.25 -23.34
CA THR A 193 2.04 15.93 -21.91
C THR A 193 1.76 17.17 -21.07
N PHE A 194 2.44 18.28 -21.34
CA PHE A 194 2.24 19.53 -20.61
C PHE A 194 0.86 20.15 -20.87
N GLY A 195 0.32 20.04 -22.09
CA GLY A 195 -1.07 20.41 -22.39
C GLY A 195 -2.08 19.60 -21.58
N THR A 196 -1.76 18.34 -21.27
CA THR A 196 -2.58 17.50 -20.40
C THR A 196 -2.40 17.86 -18.92
N ILE A 197 -1.19 18.12 -18.45
CA ILE A 197 -0.92 18.66 -17.11
C ILE A 197 -1.71 19.96 -16.89
N SER A 198 -1.67 20.89 -17.85
CA SER A 198 -2.41 22.15 -17.82
C SER A 198 -3.92 21.94 -17.72
N ARG A 199 -4.48 21.04 -18.56
CA ARG A 199 -5.91 20.69 -18.54
C ARG A 199 -6.34 20.06 -17.21
N ILE A 200 -5.53 19.16 -16.65
CA ILE A 200 -5.79 18.53 -15.35
C ILE A 200 -5.69 19.57 -14.22
N ALA A 201 -4.70 20.47 -14.26
CA ALA A 201 -4.57 21.56 -13.31
C ALA A 201 -5.75 22.55 -13.35
N GLU A 202 -6.27 22.87 -14.54
CA GLU A 202 -7.49 23.66 -14.71
C GLU A 202 -8.72 22.96 -14.09
N GLN A 203 -8.80 21.64 -14.22
CA GLN A 203 -9.81 20.79 -13.59
C GLN A 203 -9.55 20.53 -12.09
N GLY A 204 -8.38 20.91 -11.56
CA GLY A 204 -7.91 20.62 -10.19
C GLY A 204 -7.66 21.84 -9.28
N ALA A 205 -7.91 23.08 -9.74
CA ALA A 205 -7.43 24.26 -9.01
C ALA A 205 -8.10 24.50 -7.64
N ASP A 206 -7.29 24.41 -6.58
CA ASP A 206 -7.51 24.94 -5.23
C ASP A 206 -7.21 26.46 -5.17
N TYR A 207 -7.61 27.18 -4.11
CA TYR A 207 -7.46 28.65 -4.01
C TYR A 207 -5.98 29.13 -4.04
N GLN A 208 -5.01 28.24 -3.78
CA GLN A 208 -3.57 28.51 -3.93
C GLN A 208 -3.04 28.29 -5.37
N TYR A 209 -3.81 27.66 -6.24
CA TYR A 209 -3.37 27.16 -7.55
C TYR A 209 -3.94 27.95 -8.75
N GLY A 210 -4.60 29.09 -8.52
CA GLY A 210 -5.11 29.93 -9.62
C GLY A 210 -4.03 30.47 -10.56
N LEU A 211 -2.77 30.50 -10.10
CA LEU A 211 -1.59 30.86 -10.90
C LEU A 211 -0.92 29.65 -11.54
N VAL A 212 -1.32 28.42 -11.23
CA VAL A 212 -0.63 27.20 -11.62
C VAL A 212 -0.86 26.80 -13.09
N PRO A 213 -2.05 26.97 -13.69
CA PRO A 213 -2.21 26.85 -15.13
C PRO A 213 -1.37 27.85 -15.92
N GLN A 214 -1.21 29.06 -15.37
CA GLN A 214 -0.33 30.09 -15.96
C GLN A 214 1.13 29.72 -15.74
N PHE A 215 1.53 29.26 -14.55
CA PHE A 215 2.86 28.74 -14.26
C PHE A 215 3.25 27.58 -15.19
N TYR A 216 2.35 26.65 -15.53
CA TYR A 216 2.67 25.59 -16.49
C TYR A 216 2.78 26.10 -17.92
N ARG A 217 1.95 27.07 -18.32
CA ARG A 217 2.09 27.75 -19.62
C ARG A 217 3.38 28.57 -19.69
N ASP A 218 3.76 29.22 -18.59
CA ASP A 218 4.99 29.98 -18.44
C ASP A 218 6.19 29.04 -18.36
N LEU A 219 6.07 27.88 -17.72
CA LEU A 219 7.09 26.83 -17.67
C LEU A 219 7.34 26.25 -19.06
N ILE A 220 6.30 25.98 -19.86
CA ILE A 220 6.47 25.61 -21.29
C ILE A 220 7.23 26.72 -22.04
N ALA A 221 6.88 27.99 -21.79
CA ALA A 221 7.51 29.13 -22.44
C ALA A 221 8.93 29.45 -21.92
N GLU A 222 9.28 28.98 -20.72
CA GLU A 222 10.59 29.12 -20.07
C GLU A 222 11.51 27.93 -20.36
N MET A 223 10.93 26.73 -20.58
CA MET A 223 11.57 25.52 -21.10
C MET A 223 11.86 25.58 -22.60
N ASP A 224 11.27 26.53 -23.33
CA ASP A 224 11.59 26.87 -24.72
C ASP A 224 12.35 28.21 -24.68
N SER A 225 13.49 28.20 -23.98
CA SER A 225 14.19 29.41 -23.55
C SER A 225 14.71 30.26 -24.72
N ASP A 226 14.97 29.64 -25.88
CA ASP A 226 15.35 30.30 -27.13
C ASP A 226 14.17 30.54 -28.10
N ARG A 227 12.97 30.06 -27.74
CA ARG A 227 11.71 30.18 -28.50
C ARG A 227 11.79 29.54 -29.88
N ASP A 228 12.57 28.50 -30.04
CA ASP A 228 12.68 27.75 -31.28
C ASP A 228 11.57 26.69 -31.43
N GLY A 229 10.79 26.48 -30.36
CA GLY A 229 9.70 25.51 -30.28
C GLY A 229 10.15 24.10 -29.91
N LYS A 230 11.37 23.93 -29.40
CA LYS A 230 11.99 22.65 -29.05
C LYS A 230 12.52 22.69 -27.60
N VAL A 231 12.29 21.62 -26.83
CA VAL A 231 12.70 21.51 -25.41
C VAL A 231 13.85 20.52 -25.26
N THR A 232 14.95 20.92 -24.63
CA THR A 232 16.15 20.09 -24.43
C THR A 232 15.98 19.04 -23.31
N GLY A 233 16.83 18.00 -23.34
CA GLY A 233 16.89 16.98 -22.27
C GLY A 233 17.13 17.55 -20.86
N GLU A 234 17.89 18.64 -20.75
CA GLU A 234 18.13 19.33 -19.47
C GLU A 234 16.90 20.10 -18.99
N GLU A 235 16.14 20.72 -19.89
CA GLU A 235 14.89 21.42 -19.57
C GLU A 235 13.80 20.43 -19.11
N ILE A 236 13.73 19.23 -19.70
CA ILE A 236 12.86 18.13 -19.23
C ILE A 236 13.29 17.67 -17.85
N ARG A 237 14.60 17.47 -17.61
CA ARG A 237 15.13 17.03 -16.33
C ARG A 237 14.85 18.04 -15.21
N GLN A 238 14.96 19.34 -15.50
CA GLN A 238 14.63 20.40 -14.55
C GLN A 238 13.12 20.50 -14.29
N ALA A 239 12.28 20.34 -15.32
CA ALA A 239 10.82 20.30 -15.16
C ALA A 239 10.33 19.09 -14.36
N MET A 240 10.96 17.92 -14.56
CA MET A 240 10.73 16.72 -13.74
C MET A 240 11.24 16.86 -12.30
N ALA A 241 12.19 17.76 -12.06
CA ALA A 241 12.67 18.11 -10.72
C ALA A 241 11.74 19.09 -9.98
N VAL A 242 10.73 19.67 -10.64
CA VAL A 242 9.67 20.45 -9.99
C VAL A 242 8.91 19.53 -9.04
N ARG A 243 9.05 19.79 -7.73
CA ARG A 243 8.46 19.00 -6.64
C ARG A 243 6.94 19.16 -6.52
N ASP A 244 6.24 19.54 -7.59
CA ASP A 244 4.79 19.66 -7.55
C ASP A 244 4.16 18.25 -7.59
N PRO A 245 3.36 17.87 -6.57
CA PRO A 245 2.75 16.55 -6.51
C PRO A 245 1.83 16.22 -7.68
N LEU A 246 1.18 17.22 -8.30
CA LEU A 246 0.28 17.02 -9.43
C LEU A 246 1.06 16.68 -10.70
N VAL A 247 2.15 17.41 -10.98
CA VAL A 247 3.03 17.11 -12.13
C VAL A 247 3.58 15.70 -12.04
N LYS A 248 4.10 15.34 -10.86
CA LYS A 248 4.64 14.01 -10.60
C LYS A 248 3.58 12.91 -10.78
N ASP A 249 2.35 13.14 -10.35
CA ASP A 249 1.27 12.16 -10.50
C ASP A 249 0.91 11.89 -11.96
N VAL A 250 0.90 12.94 -12.80
CA VAL A 250 0.60 12.86 -14.23
C VAL A 250 1.76 12.24 -15.01
N VAL A 251 2.98 12.77 -14.86
CA VAL A 251 4.16 12.32 -15.62
C VAL A 251 4.44 10.84 -15.39
N ASN A 252 4.33 10.37 -14.14
CA ASN A 252 4.57 8.97 -13.82
C ASN A 252 3.47 8.01 -14.31
N ARG A 253 2.41 8.51 -14.95
CA ARG A 253 1.31 7.72 -15.51
C ARG A 253 1.22 7.81 -17.03
N LEU A 254 2.19 8.44 -17.66
CA LEU A 254 2.32 8.40 -19.11
C LEU A 254 2.81 7.02 -19.55
N VAL A 255 2.21 6.55 -20.64
CA VAL A 255 2.60 5.34 -21.35
C VAL A 255 2.95 5.79 -22.76
N VAL A 256 4.23 5.89 -23.08
CA VAL A 256 4.69 6.56 -24.30
C VAL A 256 5.19 5.52 -25.30
N LYS A 257 4.69 5.56 -26.54
CA LYS A 257 5.17 4.72 -27.62
C LYS A 257 6.30 5.43 -28.35
N HIS A 258 7.53 4.93 -28.25
CA HIS A 258 8.67 5.46 -28.99
C HIS A 258 9.69 4.35 -29.29
N HIS A 259 10.60 4.62 -30.23
CA HIS A 259 11.71 3.70 -30.51
C HIS A 259 12.61 3.61 -29.28
N SER A 260 13.03 2.39 -28.93
CA SER A 260 13.93 2.17 -27.80
C SER A 260 15.38 2.33 -28.23
N GLU A 261 16.20 2.93 -27.37
CA GLU A 261 17.66 2.96 -27.51
C GLU A 261 18.32 1.57 -27.52
N TRP A 262 17.62 0.54 -27.04
CA TRP A 262 18.11 -0.83 -26.95
C TRP A 262 17.91 -1.67 -28.21
N CYS A 263 17.34 -1.07 -29.26
CA CYS A 263 17.08 -1.72 -30.55
C CYS A 263 17.96 -1.11 -31.65
N GLY A 264 18.77 -1.96 -32.28
CA GLY A 264 19.69 -1.55 -33.33
C GLY A 264 20.80 -0.61 -32.82
N GLY A 265 21.43 0.09 -33.76
CA GLY A 265 22.51 1.05 -33.47
C GLY A 265 22.70 1.99 -34.64
N ARG A 266 23.86 2.65 -34.75
CA ARG A 266 24.15 3.61 -35.84
C ARG A 266 23.67 3.19 -37.24
N SER A 267 23.78 1.91 -37.59
CA SER A 267 23.37 1.37 -38.90
C SER A 267 21.89 1.60 -39.28
N THR A 268 21.02 1.89 -38.31
CA THR A 268 19.60 2.22 -38.56
C THR A 268 19.41 3.65 -39.07
N GLY A 269 20.45 4.49 -39.02
CA GLY A 269 20.39 5.91 -39.33
C GLY A 269 19.78 6.78 -38.24
N ARG A 270 19.14 6.18 -37.22
CA ARG A 270 18.47 6.87 -36.12
C ARG A 270 19.39 7.63 -35.17
N TRP A 271 20.68 7.29 -35.19
CA TRP A 271 21.69 7.88 -34.32
C TRP A 271 22.58 8.89 -35.05
N GLU A 272 22.36 9.16 -36.34
CA GLU A 272 23.24 10.05 -37.12
C GLU A 272 23.29 11.47 -36.52
N GLY A 273 22.20 11.95 -35.91
CA GLY A 273 22.20 13.19 -35.14
C GLY A 273 23.16 13.15 -33.94
N PHE A 274 23.18 12.04 -33.19
CA PHE A 274 24.02 11.85 -32.01
C PHE A 274 25.51 11.84 -32.37
N TYR A 275 25.87 11.13 -33.44
CA TYR A 275 27.26 10.97 -33.86
C TYR A 275 27.86 12.21 -34.56
N LYS A 276 27.03 13.18 -34.94
CA LYS A 276 27.43 14.30 -35.80
C LYS A 276 28.55 15.16 -35.20
N ASP A 277 28.50 15.37 -33.88
CA ASP A 277 29.38 16.29 -33.17
C ASP A 277 30.50 15.58 -32.38
N LEU A 278 30.57 14.24 -32.45
CA LEU A 278 31.56 13.42 -31.75
C LEU A 278 32.86 13.28 -32.54
N ASP A 279 33.98 13.20 -31.81
CA ASP A 279 35.27 12.88 -32.40
C ASP A 279 35.44 11.39 -32.75
N SER A 280 36.51 11.05 -33.46
CA SER A 280 36.73 9.67 -33.93
C SER A 280 36.94 8.62 -32.83
N LEU A 281 37.38 9.01 -31.64
CA LEU A 281 37.54 8.13 -30.48
C LEU A 281 36.20 7.96 -29.76
N GLU A 282 35.47 9.05 -29.57
CA GLU A 282 34.12 9.04 -28.99
C GLU A 282 33.15 8.21 -29.83
N VAL A 283 33.18 8.37 -31.16
CA VAL A 283 32.39 7.54 -32.09
C VAL A 283 32.66 6.05 -31.87
N LYS A 284 33.95 5.65 -31.79
CA LYS A 284 34.31 4.23 -31.61
C LYS A 284 33.84 3.70 -30.26
N TYR A 285 33.97 4.51 -29.20
CA TYR A 285 33.47 4.16 -27.88
C TYR A 285 31.94 3.97 -27.92
N CYS A 286 31.21 4.94 -28.46
CA CYS A 286 29.75 4.89 -28.53
C CYS A 286 29.21 3.77 -29.44
N GLU A 287 29.86 3.49 -30.57
CA GLU A 287 29.50 2.35 -31.44
C GLU A 287 29.67 1.01 -30.71
N LYS A 288 30.77 0.84 -29.96
CA LYS A 288 30.97 -0.35 -29.13
C LYS A 288 29.94 -0.42 -28.02
N TRP A 289 29.73 0.69 -27.30
CA TRP A 289 28.77 0.77 -26.20
C TRP A 289 27.35 0.41 -26.65
N GLN A 290 26.88 0.96 -27.77
CA GLN A 290 25.58 0.60 -28.36
C GLN A 290 25.55 -0.88 -28.74
N ALA A 291 26.56 -1.39 -29.45
CA ALA A 291 26.58 -2.79 -29.87
C ALA A 291 26.58 -3.79 -28.70
N ASP A 292 27.25 -3.45 -27.60
CA ASP A 292 27.29 -4.29 -26.39
C ASP A 292 25.97 -4.27 -25.61
N LEU A 293 25.25 -3.13 -25.61
CA LEU A 293 23.97 -2.98 -24.90
C LEU A 293 22.74 -3.28 -25.76
N GLU A 294 22.88 -3.44 -27.07
CA GLU A 294 21.80 -3.82 -27.96
C GLU A 294 21.37 -5.26 -27.67
N TRP A 295 20.14 -5.38 -27.17
CA TRP A 295 19.56 -6.67 -26.78
C TRP A 295 18.22 -6.93 -27.46
N MET A 296 17.48 -5.91 -27.89
CA MET A 296 16.11 -6.09 -28.40
C MET A 296 16.06 -6.89 -29.70
N SER A 297 17.03 -6.75 -30.61
CA SER A 297 17.10 -7.54 -31.85
C SER A 297 17.19 -9.05 -31.60
N LYS A 298 17.59 -9.46 -30.39
CA LYS A 298 17.73 -10.86 -29.96
C LYS A 298 16.48 -11.39 -29.27
N VAL A 299 15.45 -10.56 -29.08
CA VAL A 299 14.21 -10.91 -28.37
C VAL A 299 13.03 -10.79 -29.33
N PRO A 300 12.40 -11.91 -29.78
CA PRO A 300 11.47 -11.90 -30.91
C PRO A 300 10.28 -10.92 -30.84
N PRO A 301 9.69 -10.63 -29.66
CA PRO A 301 8.68 -9.57 -29.56
C PRO A 301 9.19 -8.16 -29.93
N PHE A 302 10.48 -7.89 -29.85
CA PHE A 302 11.11 -6.57 -30.02
C PHE A 302 12.03 -6.48 -31.25
N ASP A 303 12.19 -7.55 -32.03
CA ASP A 303 13.20 -7.68 -33.09
C ASP A 303 12.89 -6.94 -34.41
N LYS A 304 11.73 -6.26 -34.48
CA LYS A 304 11.21 -5.63 -35.70
C LYS A 304 11.64 -4.19 -35.91
N ASP A 305 12.38 -3.64 -34.96
CA ASP A 305 12.80 -2.23 -34.99
C ASP A 305 11.63 -1.23 -34.98
N GLU A 306 10.49 -1.63 -34.41
CA GLU A 306 9.29 -0.82 -34.26
C GLU A 306 9.26 -0.10 -32.90
N ALA A 307 8.57 1.05 -32.84
CA ALA A 307 8.33 1.75 -31.59
C ALA A 307 7.51 0.90 -30.59
N VAL A 308 7.91 0.92 -29.32
CA VAL A 308 7.32 0.15 -28.23
C VAL A 308 6.78 1.07 -27.15
N TRP A 309 5.84 0.58 -26.34
CA TRP A 309 5.29 1.31 -25.21
C TRP A 309 6.19 1.24 -24.00
N HIS A 310 6.53 2.39 -23.43
CA HIS A 310 7.33 2.56 -22.23
C HIS A 310 6.44 3.03 -21.08
N PHE A 311 6.66 2.46 -19.90
CA PHE A 311 5.90 2.76 -18.69
C PHE A 311 6.83 3.19 -17.57
N HIS A 312 6.35 4.05 -16.68
CA HIS A 312 7.03 4.22 -15.40
C HIS A 312 6.96 2.91 -14.60
N PRO A 313 8.08 2.19 -14.38
CA PRO A 313 8.06 0.81 -13.89
C PRO A 313 7.42 0.71 -12.50
N VAL A 314 7.80 1.59 -11.58
CA VAL A 314 7.30 1.56 -10.20
C VAL A 314 5.81 1.90 -10.10
N VAL A 315 5.35 2.97 -10.75
CA VAL A 315 3.96 3.42 -10.65
C VAL A 315 3.02 2.44 -11.35
N PHE A 316 3.37 1.98 -12.55
CA PHE A 316 2.57 1.00 -13.27
C PHE A 316 2.47 -0.34 -12.50
N LEU A 317 3.60 -0.91 -12.08
CA LEU A 317 3.61 -2.18 -11.35
C LEU A 317 2.92 -2.07 -9.98
N ALA A 318 2.98 -0.92 -9.31
CA ALA A 318 2.28 -0.72 -8.04
C ALA A 318 0.75 -0.81 -8.18
N GLU A 319 0.19 -0.39 -9.32
CA GLU A 319 -1.25 -0.49 -9.59
C GLU A 319 -1.63 -1.93 -9.98
N LEU A 320 -0.79 -2.59 -10.77
CA LEU A 320 -1.01 -4.00 -11.15
C LEU A 320 -0.80 -4.99 -10.00
N ASN A 321 0.00 -4.62 -9.00
CA ASN A 321 0.35 -5.52 -7.92
C ASN A 321 -0.93 -6.02 -7.23
N ILE A 322 -1.11 -7.33 -7.20
CA ILE A 322 -2.20 -7.96 -6.44
C ILE A 322 -1.91 -7.64 -4.97
N THR A 323 -2.93 -7.28 -4.16
CA THR A 323 -2.69 -7.13 -2.72
C THR A 323 -2.15 -8.44 -2.19
N ASP A 324 -0.86 -8.46 -1.85
CA ASP A 324 -0.27 -9.58 -1.16
C ASP A 324 -0.99 -9.71 0.19
N GLU A 325 -1.79 -10.77 0.33
CA GLU A 325 -2.49 -11.14 1.55
C GLU A 325 -1.49 -11.34 2.73
N MET A 326 -0.22 -11.57 2.40
CA MET A 326 0.90 -11.72 3.31
C MET A 326 1.79 -10.47 3.40
N ASP A 327 1.41 -9.30 2.89
CA ASP A 327 2.23 -8.09 3.05
C ASP A 327 2.41 -7.71 4.54
N ILE A 328 3.63 -7.33 4.93
CA ILE A 328 3.96 -6.97 6.33
C ILE A 328 3.21 -5.73 6.82
N SER A 329 2.82 -4.84 5.91
CA SER A 329 2.05 -3.63 6.22
C SER A 329 0.72 -3.93 6.91
N TRP A 330 0.14 -5.12 6.67
CA TRP A 330 -1.10 -5.55 7.34
C TRP A 330 -0.96 -5.74 8.85
N LEU A 331 0.27 -5.80 9.38
CA LEU A 331 0.52 -5.79 10.82
C LEU A 331 0.32 -4.40 11.46
N THR A 332 0.12 -3.36 10.64
CA THR A 332 -0.29 -2.03 11.09
C THR A 332 -1.81 -1.88 10.94
N VAL A 333 -2.49 -1.44 11.98
CA VAL A 333 -3.95 -1.19 12.01
C VAL A 333 -4.25 0.29 12.23
N PRO A 334 -5.34 0.83 11.67
CA PRO A 334 -5.68 2.26 11.78
C PRO A 334 -6.07 2.70 13.20
N PHE A 335 -6.48 1.76 14.05
CA PHE A 335 -6.86 1.96 15.45
C PHE A 335 -6.62 0.68 16.23
N GLY A 336 -6.41 0.80 17.54
CA GLY A 336 -6.20 -0.36 18.40
C GLY A 336 -4.85 -1.05 18.22
N GLN A 337 -3.83 -0.37 17.68
CA GLN A 337 -2.50 -0.96 17.46
C GLN A 337 -1.90 -1.50 18.78
N LEU A 338 -2.16 -0.82 19.90
CA LEU A 338 -1.80 -1.28 21.24
C LEU A 338 -2.33 -2.69 21.52
N THR A 339 -3.64 -2.91 21.37
CA THR A 339 -4.28 -4.21 21.59
C THR A 339 -3.81 -5.23 20.55
N PHE A 340 -3.75 -4.84 19.26
CA PHE A 340 -3.27 -5.71 18.19
C PHE A 340 -1.89 -6.29 18.52
N ASN A 341 -0.93 -5.45 18.92
CA ASN A 341 0.43 -5.88 19.25
C ASN A 341 0.51 -6.73 20.51
N SER A 342 -0.43 -6.54 21.44
CA SER A 342 -0.36 -7.16 22.75
C SER A 342 -1.11 -8.50 22.85
N GLU A 343 -2.06 -8.77 21.95
CA GLU A 343 -2.86 -10.01 21.90
C GLU A 343 -2.20 -11.14 21.09
N GLY A 344 -0.98 -10.94 20.58
CA GLY A 344 -0.24 -11.97 19.87
C GLY A 344 0.94 -11.44 19.06
N ASN A 345 1.56 -12.29 18.25
CA ASN A 345 2.57 -11.88 17.27
C ASN A 345 2.51 -12.72 15.99
N ASP A 346 3.31 -12.29 15.01
CA ASP A 346 3.44 -12.93 13.70
C ASP A 346 4.80 -13.62 13.54
N LYS A 347 5.17 -14.44 14.53
CA LYS A 347 6.42 -15.22 14.55
C LYS A 347 6.04 -16.69 14.73
N GLU A 348 6.19 -17.53 13.72
CA GLU A 348 5.65 -18.91 13.73
C GLU A 348 6.21 -19.78 14.86
N GLU A 349 7.45 -19.53 15.27
CA GLU A 349 8.15 -20.22 16.36
C GLU A 349 7.73 -19.73 17.76
N SER A 350 7.00 -18.63 17.86
CA SER A 350 6.58 -18.05 19.11
C SER A 350 5.31 -18.73 19.64
N ILE A 351 5.26 -18.98 20.96
CA ILE A 351 4.05 -19.43 21.64
C ILE A 351 2.88 -18.44 21.54
N TYR A 352 3.17 -17.19 21.19
CA TYR A 352 2.19 -16.12 20.95
C TYR A 352 1.82 -15.97 19.46
N PHE A 353 2.23 -16.91 18.60
CA PHE A 353 1.84 -16.89 17.19
C PHE A 353 0.33 -16.99 17.05
N SER A 354 -0.29 -15.96 16.48
CA SER A 354 -1.73 -15.76 16.64
C SER A 354 -2.54 -16.03 15.36
N ARG A 355 -1.90 -16.27 14.21
CA ARG A 355 -2.61 -16.61 12.95
C ARG A 355 -3.18 -18.02 12.92
N ARG A 356 -2.80 -18.87 13.87
CA ARG A 356 -3.24 -20.25 14.00
C ARG A 356 -4.29 -20.39 15.11
N PRO A 357 -5.35 -21.21 14.92
CA PRO A 357 -6.25 -21.55 16.02
C PRO A 357 -5.48 -22.27 17.13
N HIS A 358 -5.69 -21.84 18.37
CA HIS A 358 -5.09 -22.45 19.55
C HIS A 358 -6.02 -22.30 20.75
N VAL A 359 -5.74 -22.99 21.85
CA VAL A 359 -6.44 -22.81 23.13
C VAL A 359 -5.40 -22.39 24.16
N PRO A 360 -5.51 -21.20 24.79
CA PRO A 360 -4.60 -20.78 25.84
C PRO A 360 -4.52 -21.82 26.97
N ASN A 361 -3.34 -22.43 27.16
CA ASN A 361 -3.14 -23.50 28.14
C ASN A 361 -1.71 -23.49 28.69
N ASN A 362 -1.52 -24.07 29.88
CA ASN A 362 -0.23 -24.32 30.49
C ASN A 362 0.01 -25.83 30.54
N ASN A 363 0.82 -26.36 29.62
CA ASN A 363 1.12 -27.79 29.49
C ASN A 363 -0.14 -28.68 29.43
N GLY A 364 -1.11 -28.30 28.62
CA GLY A 364 -2.38 -29.03 28.43
C GLY A 364 -3.47 -28.68 29.44
N VAL A 365 -3.17 -27.90 30.49
CA VAL A 365 -4.19 -27.38 31.41
C VAL A 365 -4.70 -26.03 30.89
N VAL A 366 -5.95 -25.99 30.43
CA VAL A 366 -6.55 -24.78 29.85
C VAL A 366 -6.67 -23.67 30.90
N VAL A 367 -6.36 -22.44 30.50
CA VAL A 367 -6.47 -21.27 31.35
C VAL A 367 -7.95 -20.89 31.52
N GLY A 368 -8.49 -21.04 32.73
CA GLY A 368 -9.87 -20.67 33.03
C GLY A 368 -10.89 -21.38 32.14
N ILE A 369 -11.79 -20.60 31.54
CA ILE A 369 -12.84 -21.08 30.62
C ILE A 369 -12.52 -20.75 29.16
N SER A 370 -11.24 -20.62 28.80
CA SER A 370 -10.82 -20.30 27.44
C SER A 370 -11.38 -21.27 26.40
N GLY A 371 -11.83 -20.72 25.28
CA GLY A 371 -12.24 -21.45 24.10
C GLY A 371 -11.11 -21.60 23.09
N VAL A 372 -11.48 -21.99 21.86
CA VAL A 372 -10.57 -21.84 20.71
C VAL A 372 -10.39 -20.34 20.46
N THR A 373 -9.15 -19.90 20.48
CA THR A 373 -8.72 -18.54 20.19
C THR A 373 -8.11 -18.47 18.80
N PHE A 374 -8.45 -17.43 18.04
CA PHE A 374 -8.01 -17.25 16.67
C PHE A 374 -7.70 -15.78 16.35
N GLY A 375 -6.68 -15.51 15.54
CA GLY A 375 -6.24 -14.14 15.28
C GLY A 375 -5.74 -13.44 16.55
N ARG A 376 -5.88 -12.11 16.61
CA ARG A 376 -5.41 -11.27 17.74
C ARG A 376 -6.38 -11.32 18.94
N GLY A 377 -6.47 -12.48 19.59
CA GLY A 377 -7.17 -12.65 20.87
C GLY A 377 -8.69 -12.89 20.79
N LEU A 378 -9.24 -13.23 19.62
CA LEU A 378 -10.66 -13.58 19.50
C LEU A 378 -10.89 -14.99 20.06
N ASP A 379 -11.45 -15.08 21.27
CA ASP A 379 -11.89 -16.33 21.91
C ASP A 379 -13.33 -16.68 21.48
N LEU A 380 -13.52 -17.86 20.91
CA LEU A 380 -14.81 -18.33 20.37
C LEU A 380 -15.69 -19.03 21.43
N GLY A 381 -15.13 -19.33 22.61
CA GLY A 381 -15.78 -20.15 23.65
C GLY A 381 -16.93 -19.45 24.36
N GLN A 382 -16.95 -18.12 24.37
CA GLN A 382 -18.00 -17.30 25.01
C GLN A 382 -18.84 -16.51 24.00
N GLN A 383 -18.74 -16.85 22.72
CA GLN A 383 -19.38 -16.10 21.64
C GLN A 383 -20.57 -16.87 21.05
N SER A 384 -21.39 -16.17 20.27
CA SER A 384 -22.46 -16.80 19.48
C SER A 384 -21.97 -17.14 18.08
N ARG A 385 -22.54 -18.19 17.47
CA ARG A 385 -22.23 -18.55 16.08
C ARG A 385 -22.58 -17.42 15.11
N ALA A 386 -23.69 -16.71 15.37
CA ALA A 386 -24.12 -15.57 14.57
C ALA A 386 -23.09 -14.44 14.60
N TYR A 387 -22.55 -14.11 15.78
CA TYR A 387 -21.51 -13.09 15.92
C TYR A 387 -20.22 -13.48 15.19
N ILE A 388 -19.71 -14.70 15.40
CA ILE A 388 -18.50 -15.16 14.71
C ILE A 388 -18.69 -15.18 13.19
N ASN A 389 -19.85 -15.63 12.70
CA ASN A 389 -20.15 -15.59 11.28
C ASN A 389 -20.19 -14.16 10.74
N SER A 390 -20.73 -13.19 11.51
CA SER A 390 -20.72 -11.79 11.09
C SER A 390 -19.29 -11.23 10.97
N LEU A 391 -18.36 -11.64 11.84
CA LEU A 391 -16.96 -11.23 11.73
C LEU A 391 -16.28 -11.77 10.47
N PHE A 392 -16.59 -13.01 10.09
CA PHE A 392 -16.09 -13.58 8.84
C PHE A 392 -16.63 -12.81 7.64
N LEU A 393 -17.94 -12.52 7.61
CA LEU A 393 -18.54 -11.72 6.55
C LEU A 393 -17.95 -10.29 6.46
N GLU A 394 -17.60 -9.66 7.58
CA GLU A 394 -16.93 -8.36 7.57
C GLU A 394 -15.49 -8.45 7.04
N LEU A 395 -14.73 -9.48 7.42
CA LEU A 395 -13.38 -9.72 6.93
C LEU A 395 -13.32 -9.92 5.41
N GLU A 396 -14.29 -10.66 4.87
CA GLU A 396 -14.32 -11.11 3.46
C GLU A 396 -14.69 -10.00 2.48
N LYS A 397 -15.07 -8.83 2.98
CA LYS A 397 -15.26 -7.64 2.14
C LYS A 397 -13.96 -7.11 1.58
N ASP A 398 -12.86 -7.29 2.31
CA ASP A 398 -11.58 -6.64 2.02
C ASP A 398 -10.39 -7.62 1.96
N ALA A 399 -10.58 -8.90 2.32
CA ALA A 399 -9.56 -9.96 2.25
C ALA A 399 -10.10 -11.21 1.55
N GLU A 400 -9.21 -12.10 1.09
CA GLU A 400 -9.63 -13.41 0.57
C GLU A 400 -10.45 -14.19 1.61
N PRO A 401 -11.47 -14.95 1.16
CA PRO A 401 -12.31 -15.70 2.07
C PRO A 401 -11.53 -16.76 2.83
N LEU A 402 -11.94 -17.01 4.09
CA LEU A 402 -11.47 -18.20 4.79
C LEU A 402 -11.96 -19.43 4.03
N SER A 403 -11.16 -20.50 4.00
CA SER A 403 -11.60 -21.74 3.37
C SER A 403 -12.86 -22.28 4.05
N ASP A 404 -13.72 -22.93 3.27
CA ASP A 404 -14.97 -23.49 3.80
C ASP A 404 -14.68 -24.49 4.94
N SER A 405 -13.61 -25.27 4.81
CA SER A 405 -13.19 -26.24 5.84
C SER A 405 -12.82 -25.56 7.16
N LEU A 406 -12.05 -24.47 7.11
CA LEU A 406 -11.66 -23.70 8.29
C LEU A 406 -12.87 -22.98 8.91
N LYS A 407 -13.72 -22.37 8.08
CA LYS A 407 -14.95 -21.68 8.56
C LYS A 407 -15.87 -22.62 9.31
N GLU A 408 -16.19 -23.76 8.71
CA GLU A 408 -17.06 -24.76 9.33
C GLU A 408 -16.47 -25.26 10.66
N TRP A 409 -15.15 -25.50 10.67
CA TRP A 409 -14.44 -25.94 11.86
C TRP A 409 -14.45 -24.89 12.97
N LEU A 410 -14.16 -23.62 12.66
CA LEU A 410 -14.18 -22.51 13.62
C LEU A 410 -15.57 -22.30 14.19
N LEU A 411 -16.61 -22.28 13.35
CA LEU A 411 -17.99 -22.17 13.80
C LEU A 411 -18.38 -23.35 14.70
N GLY A 412 -17.90 -24.56 14.41
CA GLY A 412 -18.09 -25.75 15.24
C GLY A 412 -17.41 -25.66 16.62
N SER A 413 -16.37 -24.84 16.76
CA SER A 413 -15.69 -24.61 18.04
C SER A 413 -16.48 -23.69 19.00
N VAL A 414 -17.39 -22.87 18.47
CA VAL A 414 -18.13 -21.86 19.23
C VAL A 414 -18.87 -22.48 20.41
N GLY A 415 -18.73 -21.85 21.59
CA GLY A 415 -19.31 -22.31 22.84
C GLY A 415 -18.55 -23.44 23.55
N LYS A 416 -17.49 -24.01 22.95
CA LYS A 416 -16.61 -24.96 23.64
C LYS A 416 -15.61 -24.21 24.50
N GLN A 417 -15.42 -24.68 25.73
CA GLN A 417 -14.55 -24.08 26.74
C GLN A 417 -13.70 -25.16 27.44
N GLY A 418 -12.56 -24.77 28.00
CA GLY A 418 -11.76 -25.66 28.83
C GLY A 418 -11.28 -26.90 28.07
N ALA A 419 -11.32 -28.06 28.74
CA ALA A 419 -10.88 -29.33 28.15
C ALA A 419 -11.61 -29.71 26.85
N LEU A 420 -12.88 -29.32 26.69
CA LEU A 420 -13.65 -29.56 25.47
C LEU A 420 -13.13 -28.74 24.29
N ALA A 421 -12.74 -27.48 24.54
CA ALA A 421 -12.13 -26.64 23.51
C ALA A 421 -10.76 -27.20 23.09
N LEU A 422 -9.94 -27.61 24.07
CA LEU A 422 -8.62 -28.19 23.79
C LEU A 422 -8.71 -29.49 22.99
N ALA A 423 -9.60 -30.40 23.39
CA ALA A 423 -9.83 -31.65 22.66
C ALA A 423 -10.26 -31.36 21.21
N TYR A 424 -11.21 -30.44 21.01
CA TYR A 424 -11.64 -30.02 19.68
C TYR A 424 -10.51 -29.38 18.87
N CYS A 425 -9.70 -28.52 19.49
CA CYS A 425 -8.56 -27.86 18.86
C CYS A 425 -7.51 -28.87 18.35
N ASN A 426 -7.25 -29.92 19.11
CA ASN A 426 -6.28 -30.96 18.74
C ASN A 426 -6.72 -31.79 17.52
N GLU A 427 -8.01 -31.80 17.20
CA GLU A 427 -8.56 -32.52 16.04
C GLU A 427 -8.49 -31.73 14.73
N ILE A 428 -7.99 -30.48 14.72
CA ILE A 428 -7.99 -29.62 13.53
C ILE A 428 -7.34 -30.28 12.30
N ASN A 429 -6.25 -31.03 12.49
CA ASN A 429 -5.54 -31.70 11.39
C ASN A 429 -6.37 -32.81 10.72
N ASN A 430 -7.44 -33.29 11.35
CA ASN A 430 -8.34 -34.29 10.78
C ASN A 430 -9.48 -33.64 9.97
N LYS A 431 -9.64 -32.31 10.05
CA LYS A 431 -10.80 -31.59 9.52
C LYS A 431 -10.42 -30.47 8.54
N VAL A 432 -9.26 -29.85 8.73
CA VAL A 432 -8.79 -28.69 7.95
C VAL A 432 -7.39 -29.00 7.39
N PRO A 433 -7.17 -28.89 6.07
CA PRO A 433 -5.84 -29.04 5.47
C PRO A 433 -4.81 -28.09 6.08
N LYS A 434 -3.55 -28.53 6.27
CA LYS A 434 -2.53 -27.74 6.99
C LYS A 434 -2.28 -26.35 6.40
N ASN A 435 -2.32 -26.22 5.07
CA ASN A 435 -2.14 -24.97 4.34
C ASN A 435 -3.32 -24.00 4.50
N GLU A 436 -4.47 -24.46 5.00
CA GLU A 436 -5.67 -23.65 5.23
C GLU A 436 -5.86 -23.26 6.70
N GLN A 437 -5.02 -23.75 7.61
CA GLN A 437 -5.16 -23.52 9.07
C GLN A 437 -4.62 -22.17 9.55
N LEU A 438 -4.08 -21.34 8.67
CA LEU A 438 -3.47 -20.06 9.02
C LEU A 438 -4.25 -18.92 8.38
N LEU A 439 -4.46 -17.86 9.15
CA LEU A 439 -4.83 -16.57 8.57
C LEU A 439 -3.70 -16.05 7.69
N THR A 440 -4.05 -15.34 6.62
CA THR A 440 -3.14 -14.39 6.00
C THR A 440 -2.97 -13.16 6.92
N ARG A 441 -1.95 -12.32 6.70
CA ARG A 441 -1.79 -11.09 7.51
C ARG A 441 -2.97 -10.14 7.28
N LYS A 442 -3.45 -10.06 6.04
CA LYS A 442 -4.60 -9.23 5.65
C LYS A 442 -5.91 -9.74 6.25
N GLN A 443 -6.17 -11.05 6.22
CA GLN A 443 -7.29 -11.65 6.94
C GLN A 443 -7.21 -11.32 8.45
N GLN A 444 -6.05 -11.51 9.09
CA GLN A 444 -5.88 -11.16 10.51
C GLN A 444 -6.14 -9.67 10.79
N HIS A 445 -5.69 -8.77 9.92
CA HIS A 445 -5.93 -7.33 10.00
C HIS A 445 -7.42 -7.00 10.00
N PHE A 446 -8.17 -7.50 9.02
CA PHE A 446 -9.60 -7.20 8.90
C PHE A 446 -10.44 -7.93 9.96
N LEU A 447 -10.05 -9.14 10.38
CA LEU A 447 -10.66 -9.82 11.52
C LEU A 447 -10.54 -8.97 12.79
N PHE A 448 -9.33 -8.48 13.07
CA PHE A 448 -9.10 -7.64 14.24
C PHE A 448 -9.89 -6.34 14.17
N LYS A 449 -9.95 -5.66 13.02
CA LYS A 449 -10.75 -4.44 12.87
C LYS A 449 -12.22 -4.67 13.18
N ALA A 450 -12.79 -5.79 12.72
CA ALA A 450 -14.18 -6.13 13.00
C ALA A 450 -14.41 -6.39 14.50
N VAL A 451 -13.51 -7.14 15.15
CA VAL A 451 -13.56 -7.38 16.61
C VAL A 451 -13.37 -6.09 17.41
N TYR A 452 -12.40 -5.25 17.04
CA TYR A 452 -12.13 -3.98 17.70
C TYR A 452 -13.35 -3.06 17.65
N LYS A 453 -14.03 -2.96 16.50
CA LYS A 453 -15.26 -2.17 16.35
C LYS A 453 -16.35 -2.61 17.34
N HIS A 454 -16.53 -3.93 17.51
CA HIS A 454 -17.45 -4.44 18.52
C HIS A 454 -16.99 -4.07 19.94
N GLN A 455 -15.70 -4.22 20.24
CA GLN A 455 -15.15 -3.93 21.56
C GLN A 455 -15.20 -2.43 21.90
N TYR A 456 -15.09 -1.55 20.91
CA TYR A 456 -15.29 -0.11 21.05
C TYR A 456 -16.71 0.18 21.57
N GLU A 457 -17.74 -0.41 20.96
CA GLU A 457 -19.13 -0.23 21.40
C GLU A 457 -19.39 -0.81 22.80
N VAL A 458 -18.76 -1.94 23.12
CA VAL A 458 -18.82 -2.51 24.49
C VAL A 458 -18.18 -1.54 25.49
N THR A 459 -17.00 -1.00 25.17
CA THR A 459 -16.27 -0.05 26.02
C THR A 459 -17.08 1.21 26.25
N LYS A 460 -17.65 1.77 25.18
CA LYS A 460 -18.53 2.94 25.22
C LYS A 460 -19.71 2.73 26.17
N ARG A 461 -20.41 1.60 26.03
CA ARG A 461 -21.53 1.23 26.92
C ARG A 461 -21.08 1.06 28.37
N VAL A 462 -19.94 0.42 28.59
CA VAL A 462 -19.38 0.16 29.91
C VAL A 462 -19.02 1.46 30.65
N LEU A 463 -18.45 2.44 29.94
CA LEU A 463 -18.13 3.75 30.48
C LEU A 463 -19.37 4.61 30.72
N ALA A 464 -20.36 4.55 29.82
CA ALA A 464 -21.63 5.25 29.96
C ALA A 464 -22.47 4.72 31.14
N ASN A 465 -22.42 3.41 31.41
CA ASN A 465 -23.02 2.83 32.62
C ASN A 465 -22.35 3.32 33.91
N GLY A 466 -21.08 3.73 33.80
CA GLY A 466 -20.31 4.34 34.88
C GLY A 466 -19.99 3.40 36.04
N VAL A 467 -19.65 4.01 37.17
CA VAL A 467 -19.48 3.34 38.47
C VAL A 467 -19.72 4.32 39.61
N ASP A 468 -20.27 3.85 40.73
CA ASP A 468 -20.52 4.67 41.92
C ASP A 468 -19.22 4.93 42.69
N ILE A 469 -18.96 6.19 43.06
CA ILE A 469 -17.84 6.60 43.92
C ILE A 469 -18.38 7.66 44.86
N ASP A 470 -18.25 7.44 46.17
CA ASP A 470 -18.75 8.35 47.22
C ASP A 470 -20.26 8.69 47.03
N ASP A 471 -21.08 7.67 46.78
CA ASP A 471 -22.52 7.76 46.48
C ASP A 471 -22.89 8.58 45.22
N VAL A 472 -21.91 8.92 44.37
CA VAL A 472 -22.12 9.59 43.09
C VAL A 472 -21.77 8.66 41.93
N ARG A 473 -22.69 8.51 40.97
CA ARG A 473 -22.44 7.77 39.73
C ARG A 473 -21.54 8.60 38.81
N ILE A 474 -20.33 8.11 38.56
CA ILE A 474 -19.39 8.72 37.61
C ILE A 474 -19.44 7.95 36.29
N THR A 475 -19.67 8.65 35.19
CA THR A 475 -19.73 8.12 33.82
C THR A 475 -18.67 8.80 32.94
N ALA A 476 -18.35 8.18 31.80
CA ALA A 476 -17.53 8.81 30.77
C ALA A 476 -18.11 8.45 29.39
N ASP A 477 -17.95 9.35 28.42
CA ASP A 477 -18.34 9.11 27.03
C ASP A 477 -17.07 8.95 26.17
N LEU A 478 -16.92 7.74 25.62
CA LEU A 478 -15.72 7.32 24.90
C LEU A 478 -15.40 8.23 23.70
N ASP A 479 -16.43 8.76 23.04
CA ASP A 479 -16.29 9.52 21.80
C ASP A 479 -15.67 10.91 22.01
N TYR A 480 -15.65 11.42 23.25
CA TYR A 480 -15.03 12.71 23.58
C TYR A 480 -13.51 12.66 23.68
N PHE A 481 -12.91 11.46 23.76
CA PHE A 481 -11.48 11.31 23.97
C PHE A 481 -10.72 11.17 22.64
N GLU A 482 -9.43 11.56 22.63
CA GLU A 482 -8.55 11.32 21.49
C GLU A 482 -8.31 9.82 21.24
N GLN A 483 -7.97 9.46 19.99
CA GLN A 483 -7.80 8.06 19.55
C GLN A 483 -6.89 7.23 20.47
N LYS A 484 -5.80 7.81 20.97
CA LYS A 484 -4.87 7.09 21.86
C LYS A 484 -5.50 6.69 23.19
N ILE A 485 -6.28 7.59 23.78
CA ILE A 485 -7.03 7.31 25.03
C ILE A 485 -8.13 6.29 24.75
N GLN A 486 -8.84 6.43 23.63
CA GLN A 486 -9.86 5.46 23.20
C GLN A 486 -9.28 4.05 23.08
N ASP A 487 -8.15 3.90 22.40
CA ASP A 487 -7.46 2.62 22.22
C ASP A 487 -7.05 1.99 23.55
N VAL A 488 -6.56 2.78 24.52
CA VAL A 488 -6.22 2.28 25.87
C VAL A 488 -7.47 1.84 26.63
N LEU A 489 -8.57 2.58 26.54
CA LEU A 489 -9.85 2.22 27.19
C LEU A 489 -10.45 0.95 26.56
N VAL A 490 -10.33 0.79 25.24
CA VAL A 490 -10.72 -0.42 24.53
C VAL A 490 -9.83 -1.59 24.94
N ASP A 491 -8.50 -1.40 25.01
CA ASP A 491 -7.56 -2.43 25.50
C ASP A 491 -7.87 -2.88 26.93
N LEU A 492 -8.16 -1.93 27.83
CA LEU A 492 -8.58 -2.23 29.20
C LEU A 492 -9.84 -3.10 29.18
N THR A 493 -10.80 -2.81 28.32
CA THR A 493 -12.04 -3.59 28.25
C THR A 493 -11.81 -4.95 27.59
N PHE A 494 -11.00 -5.02 26.53
CA PHE A 494 -10.64 -6.23 25.79
C PHE A 494 -9.96 -7.26 26.70
N ARG A 495 -8.97 -6.82 27.49
CA ARG A 495 -8.25 -7.69 28.43
C ARG A 495 -9.05 -8.02 29.70
N GLY A 496 -10.18 -7.34 29.93
CA GLY A 496 -10.99 -7.47 31.15
C GLY A 496 -10.54 -6.60 32.32
N ASP A 497 -9.62 -5.67 32.11
CA ASP A 497 -9.15 -4.68 33.09
C ASP A 497 -10.13 -3.53 33.32
N ASN A 498 -11.19 -3.40 32.53
CA ASN A 498 -12.28 -2.44 32.77
C ASN A 498 -13.40 -3.04 33.62
N ALA A 499 -13.05 -3.66 34.76
CA ALA A 499 -13.98 -4.16 35.76
C ALA A 499 -14.47 -3.03 36.68
N PRO A 500 -15.58 -3.19 37.43
CA PRO A 500 -16.06 -2.14 38.35
C PRO A 500 -14.99 -1.64 39.34
N ARG A 501 -14.15 -2.54 39.87
CA ARG A 501 -13.08 -2.20 40.82
C ARG A 501 -12.01 -1.29 40.21
N THR A 502 -11.53 -1.62 39.02
CA THR A 502 -10.49 -0.86 38.32
C THR A 502 -11.06 0.40 37.67
N ARG A 503 -12.31 0.39 37.19
CA ARG A 503 -12.99 1.60 36.71
C ARG A 503 -13.12 2.65 37.80
N ARG A 504 -13.44 2.26 39.04
CA ARG A 504 -13.42 3.20 40.19
C ARG A 504 -12.05 3.86 40.38
N TYR A 505 -10.97 3.17 40.00
CA TYR A 505 -9.61 3.66 40.17
C TYR A 505 -9.22 4.70 39.13
N PHE A 506 -9.66 4.59 37.87
CA PHE A 506 -9.21 5.50 36.80
C PHE A 506 -10.25 6.51 36.32
N ILE A 507 -11.56 6.29 36.51
CA ILE A 507 -12.58 7.10 35.81
C ILE A 507 -12.65 8.56 36.27
N LYS A 508 -12.29 8.86 37.53
CA LYS A 508 -12.18 10.25 38.01
C LYS A 508 -11.03 10.96 37.28
N ASP A 509 -9.86 10.33 37.24
CA ASP A 509 -8.67 10.86 36.57
C ASP A 509 -8.87 10.99 35.05
N LEU A 510 -9.62 10.06 34.45
CA LEU A 510 -10.04 10.13 33.04
C LEU A 510 -10.85 11.39 32.72
N ASN A 511 -11.79 11.75 33.61
CA ASN A 511 -12.65 12.91 33.43
C ASN A 511 -11.99 14.24 33.88
N GLU A 512 -10.93 14.18 34.68
CA GLU A 512 -10.22 15.37 35.17
C GLU A 512 -9.36 15.99 34.06
N SER A 513 -8.43 15.21 33.50
CA SER A 513 -7.58 15.67 32.40
C SER A 513 -6.83 14.52 31.73
N ARG A 514 -6.37 14.74 30.50
CA ARG A 514 -5.44 13.82 29.80
C ARG A 514 -4.25 13.45 30.68
N GLN A 515 -3.63 14.42 31.35
CA GLN A 515 -2.45 14.17 32.17
C GLN A 515 -2.75 13.36 33.43
N ALA A 516 -3.90 13.59 34.08
CA ALA A 516 -4.33 12.81 35.24
C ALA A 516 -4.52 11.33 34.85
N PHE A 517 -5.19 11.07 33.73
CA PHE A 517 -5.34 9.71 33.22
C PHE A 517 -4.00 9.02 32.89
N ILE A 518 -3.07 9.73 32.25
CA ILE A 518 -1.73 9.20 31.96
C ILE A 518 -0.97 8.85 33.25
N ASN A 519 -1.04 9.73 34.25
CA ASN A 519 -0.41 9.49 35.55
C ASN A 519 -1.03 8.25 36.24
N ASN A 520 -2.35 8.06 36.13
CA ASN A 520 -3.05 6.89 36.63
C ASN A 520 -2.59 5.60 35.96
N LEU A 521 -2.55 5.58 34.62
CA LEU A 521 -2.13 4.41 33.83
C LEU A 521 -0.65 4.09 34.01
N SER A 522 0.17 5.10 34.32
CA SER A 522 1.58 4.95 34.68
C SER A 522 1.81 4.50 36.13
N ASN A 523 0.75 4.36 36.93
CA ASN A 523 0.89 3.99 38.33
C ASN A 523 1.12 2.48 38.47
N THR A 524 2.19 2.11 39.18
CA THR A 524 2.54 0.70 39.46
C THR A 524 1.45 -0.08 40.19
N HIS A 525 0.44 0.59 40.76
CA HIS A 525 -0.76 -0.03 41.32
C HIS A 525 -1.46 -0.98 40.33
N TRP A 526 -1.45 -0.67 39.03
CA TRP A 526 -1.95 -1.57 37.99
C TRP A 526 -1.27 -2.95 38.02
N ARG A 527 0.03 -2.98 38.27
CA ARG A 527 0.80 -4.22 38.37
C ARG A 527 0.60 -4.90 39.72
N THR A 528 0.68 -4.14 40.82
CA THR A 528 0.72 -4.71 42.17
C THR A 528 -0.65 -5.10 42.72
N ALA A 529 -1.71 -4.37 42.39
CA ALA A 529 -3.05 -4.58 42.95
C ALA A 529 -4.05 -5.16 41.95
N PHE A 530 -3.87 -4.93 40.65
CA PHE A 530 -4.77 -5.41 39.60
C PHE A 530 -4.17 -6.52 38.72
N GLY A 531 -2.91 -6.91 38.96
CA GLY A 531 -2.29 -8.04 38.28
C GLY A 531 -2.12 -7.83 36.77
N VAL A 532 -1.91 -6.58 36.34
CA VAL A 532 -1.54 -6.29 34.95
C VAL A 532 -0.11 -6.76 34.70
N PRO A 533 0.15 -7.61 33.69
CA PRO A 533 1.49 -8.04 33.34
C PRO A 533 2.40 -6.85 33.01
N ARG A 534 3.69 -6.97 33.33
CA ARG A 534 4.66 -5.89 33.12
C ARG A 534 4.66 -5.40 31.68
N GLU A 535 4.69 -6.30 30.71
CA GLU A 535 4.71 -5.98 29.28
C GLU A 535 3.48 -5.16 28.87
N ARG A 536 2.28 -5.54 29.34
CA ARG A 536 1.05 -4.80 29.05
C ARG A 536 1.01 -3.42 29.71
N PHE A 537 1.50 -3.33 30.94
CA PHE A 537 1.62 -2.07 31.66
C PHE A 537 2.56 -1.10 30.93
N ASP A 538 3.75 -1.57 30.56
CA ASP A 538 4.74 -0.77 29.84
C ASP A 538 4.19 -0.37 28.44
N ALA A 539 3.52 -1.27 27.72
CA ALA A 539 2.90 -0.97 26.43
C ALA A 539 1.82 0.12 26.50
N ARG A 540 0.94 0.09 27.51
CA ARG A 540 -0.09 1.14 27.71
C ARG A 540 0.55 2.49 28.01
N LYS A 541 1.58 2.50 28.86
CA LYS A 541 2.30 3.70 29.27
C LYS A 541 3.04 4.33 28.08
N ASP A 542 3.71 3.52 27.27
CA ASP A 542 4.50 4.02 26.13
C ASP A 542 3.60 4.46 24.95
N TYR A 543 2.35 3.97 24.90
CA TYR A 543 1.39 4.34 23.87
C TYR A 543 0.80 5.75 24.06
N LEU A 544 0.60 6.18 25.32
CA LEU A 544 -0.01 7.47 25.71
C LEU A 544 0.99 8.63 25.68
#